data_AF-A0A7S3B615-F1
#
_entry.id   AF-A0A7S3B615-F1
#
_cell.length_a   1.000
_cell.length_b   1.000
_cell.length_c   1.000
_cell.angle_alpha   90.00
_cell.angle_beta   90.00
_cell.angle_gamma   90.00
#
_symmetry.space_group_name_H-M   'P 1'
#
loop_
_entity.id
_entity.type
_entity.pdbx_description
1 polymer ?
#
loop_
_entity_poly.entity_id
_entity_poly.type
_entity_poly.pdbx_seq_one_letter_code
_entity_poly.pdbx_strand_id
1 'polypeptide(L)'
;QDLGLGRITVDPWLRAVGAPSGTFIAIGDASLSYSARGAPLPQTAQVAAQQGAYVARLLNRGYDLCGNTPGDLASSELQGCELMGPPISREAQSGDLVKLAALRGALEAKPFTFLNLGLLAYLGGGEALSQVQVGESRLLAEAGSTGFLLWRSVYVVKQVSPRTRFLVLFDWLKTKVFGRDCTSW
;
A
#
# COMPACT_ATOMS: atom_id res chain seq x y z
N GLN A 1 12.44 -20.30 -13.09
CA GLN A 1 11.43 -20.64 -12.06
C GLN A 1 11.67 -19.66 -10.93
N ASP A 2 10.96 -18.52 -10.98
CA ASP A 2 11.29 -17.40 -10.10
C ASP A 2 11.01 -17.74 -8.65
N LEU A 3 11.93 -17.33 -7.79
CA LEU A 3 12.03 -17.60 -6.37
C LEU A 3 10.85 -16.92 -5.64
N GLY A 4 9.66 -17.49 -5.73
CA GLY A 4 8.47 -16.95 -5.07
C GLY A 4 8.61 -16.87 -3.55
N LEU A 5 9.60 -17.52 -2.92
CA LEU A 5 9.82 -17.53 -1.46
C LEU A 5 8.52 -17.80 -0.66
N GLY A 6 7.56 -18.55 -1.22
CA GLY A 6 6.23 -18.77 -0.62
C GLY A 6 5.22 -17.61 -0.76
N ARG A 7 5.51 -16.61 -1.59
CA ARG A 7 4.69 -15.43 -1.89
C ARG A 7 4.26 -15.40 -3.35
N ILE A 8 3.19 -14.67 -3.63
CA ILE A 8 2.67 -14.48 -4.99
C ILE A 8 3.47 -13.36 -5.66
N THR A 9 4.21 -13.68 -6.72
CA THR A 9 4.88 -12.68 -7.54
C THR A 9 3.84 -11.78 -8.20
N VAL A 10 4.01 -10.47 -8.04
CA VAL A 10 3.11 -9.49 -8.66
C VAL A 10 3.87 -8.54 -9.56
N ASP A 11 3.16 -8.02 -10.55
CA ASP A 11 3.66 -7.00 -11.47
C ASP A 11 3.63 -5.59 -10.83
N PRO A 12 4.08 -4.53 -11.54
CA PRO A 12 4.06 -3.16 -11.04
C PRO A 12 2.66 -2.60 -10.70
N TRP A 13 1.58 -3.23 -11.15
CA TRP A 13 0.20 -2.87 -10.87
C TRP A 13 -0.47 -3.80 -9.85
N LEU A 14 0.31 -4.67 -9.20
CA LEU A 14 -0.09 -5.63 -8.16
C LEU A 14 -0.95 -6.80 -8.67
N ARG A 15 -0.92 -7.07 -9.98
CA ARG A 15 -1.57 -8.24 -10.59
C ARG A 15 -0.70 -9.48 -10.38
N ALA A 16 -1.33 -10.62 -10.09
CA ALA A 16 -0.60 -11.87 -9.92
C ALA A 16 0.02 -12.34 -11.25
N VAL A 17 1.33 -12.57 -11.26
CA VAL A 17 2.05 -13.08 -12.43
C VAL A 17 1.76 -14.57 -12.59
N GLY A 18 1.49 -15.02 -13.82
CA GLY A 18 1.22 -16.42 -14.14
C GLY A 18 -0.24 -16.86 -14.00
N ALA A 19 -1.15 -15.95 -13.64
CA ALA A 19 -2.59 -16.18 -13.69
C ALA A 19 -3.23 -15.39 -14.85
N PRO A 20 -4.45 -15.76 -15.33
CA PRO A 20 -5.15 -15.01 -16.35
C PRO A 20 -5.29 -13.54 -15.98
N SER A 21 -4.98 -12.67 -16.94
CA SER A 21 -4.77 -11.24 -16.71
C SER A 21 -5.99 -10.57 -16.10
N GLY A 22 -5.74 -9.67 -15.14
CA GLY A 22 -6.79 -8.93 -14.45
C GLY A 22 -7.70 -9.75 -13.54
N THR A 23 -7.47 -11.07 -13.41
CA THR A 23 -8.33 -11.95 -12.60
C THR A 23 -7.94 -11.92 -11.13
N PHE A 24 -6.64 -11.87 -10.82
CA PHE A 24 -6.14 -11.93 -9.45
C PHE A 24 -5.22 -10.77 -9.11
N ILE A 25 -5.44 -10.19 -7.93
CA ILE A 25 -4.61 -9.14 -7.34
C ILE A 25 -4.08 -9.68 -6.01
N ALA A 26 -2.81 -9.44 -5.70
CA ALA A 26 -2.23 -9.77 -4.42
C ALA A 26 -1.52 -8.56 -3.79
N ILE A 27 -1.80 -8.31 -2.51
CA ILE A 27 -1.26 -7.18 -1.75
C ILE A 27 -0.79 -7.64 -0.37
N GLY A 28 -0.01 -6.79 0.31
CA GLY A 28 0.51 -7.03 1.64
C GLY A 28 1.56 -8.13 1.67
N ASP A 29 1.62 -8.84 2.79
CA ASP A 29 2.69 -9.80 3.07
C ASP A 29 2.64 -11.06 2.18
N ALA A 30 1.47 -11.32 1.59
CA ALA A 30 1.27 -12.42 0.64
C ALA A 30 1.86 -12.14 -0.74
N SER A 31 2.15 -10.86 -1.09
CA SER A 31 2.68 -10.50 -2.39
C SER A 31 4.18 -10.19 -2.37
N LEU A 32 4.85 -10.59 -3.45
CA LEU A 32 6.23 -10.23 -3.74
C LEU A 32 6.22 -9.14 -4.81
N SER A 33 6.36 -7.90 -4.35
CA SER A 33 6.52 -6.72 -5.20
C SER A 33 7.89 -6.10 -5.02
N TYR A 34 8.37 -5.42 -6.05
CA TYR A 34 9.69 -4.81 -6.07
C TYR A 34 9.59 -3.28 -6.04
N SER A 35 10.52 -2.66 -5.32
CA SER A 35 10.75 -1.22 -5.38
C SER A 35 11.36 -0.82 -6.71
N ALA A 36 11.29 0.46 -7.07
CA ALA A 36 12.01 1.03 -8.21
C ALA A 36 13.54 0.72 -8.24
N ARG A 37 14.14 0.42 -7.07
CA ARG A 37 15.55 0.03 -6.92
C ARG A 37 15.81 -1.49 -7.09
N GLY A 38 14.80 -2.26 -7.47
CA GLY A 38 14.91 -3.72 -7.66
C GLY A 38 14.92 -4.56 -6.37
N ALA A 39 14.85 -3.93 -5.20
CA ALA A 39 14.73 -4.64 -3.91
C ALA A 39 13.27 -5.01 -3.60
N PRO A 40 13.00 -6.18 -2.97
CA PRO A 40 11.65 -6.53 -2.55
C PRO A 40 11.14 -5.56 -1.49
N LEU A 41 9.85 -5.22 -1.55
CA LEU A 41 9.23 -4.36 -0.55
C LEU A 41 9.17 -5.04 0.82
N PRO A 42 9.31 -4.28 1.92
CA PRO A 42 9.26 -4.83 3.26
C PRO A 42 7.83 -5.26 3.63
N GLN A 43 7.71 -6.36 4.36
CA GLN A 43 6.44 -6.89 4.89
C GLN A 43 6.00 -6.04 6.08
N THR A 44 5.37 -4.91 5.78
CA THR A 44 4.94 -3.93 6.79
C THR A 44 3.51 -3.51 6.51
N ALA A 45 2.77 -3.21 7.58
CA ALA A 45 1.42 -2.67 7.48
C ALA A 45 1.36 -1.39 6.62
N GLN A 46 2.45 -0.62 6.56
CA GLN A 46 2.54 0.57 5.72
C GLN A 46 2.51 0.24 4.23
N VAL A 47 3.29 -0.76 3.79
CA VAL A 47 3.29 -1.23 2.39
C VAL A 47 1.91 -1.77 2.05
N ALA A 48 1.35 -2.64 2.90
CA ALA A 48 0.03 -3.23 2.70
C ALA A 48 -1.07 -2.16 2.57
N ALA A 49 -1.07 -1.14 3.45
CA ALA A 49 -2.05 -0.07 3.41
C ALA A 49 -1.92 0.79 2.14
N GLN A 50 -0.70 1.11 1.69
CA GLN A 50 -0.49 1.87 0.45
C GLN A 50 -0.89 1.07 -0.79
N GLN A 51 -0.56 -0.23 -0.83
CA GLN A 51 -0.98 -1.14 -1.89
C GLN A 51 -2.51 -1.25 -1.94
N GLY A 52 -3.18 -1.44 -0.79
CA GLY A 52 -4.64 -1.48 -0.72
C GLY A 52 -5.29 -0.19 -1.20
N ALA A 53 -4.78 0.97 -0.77
CA ALA A 53 -5.28 2.27 -1.23
C ALA A 53 -5.04 2.48 -2.74
N TYR A 54 -3.94 1.97 -3.29
CA TYR A 54 -3.66 2.02 -4.72
C TYR A 54 -4.64 1.15 -5.52
N VAL A 55 -4.81 -0.12 -5.14
CA VAL A 55 -5.75 -1.04 -5.81
C VAL A 55 -7.18 -0.50 -5.74
N ALA A 56 -7.61 0.01 -4.58
CA ALA A 56 -8.93 0.61 -4.44
C ALA A 56 -9.14 1.78 -5.43
N ARG A 57 -8.12 2.61 -5.68
CA ARG A 57 -8.20 3.67 -6.71
C ARG A 57 -8.29 3.12 -8.11
N LEU A 58 -7.56 2.05 -8.43
CA LEU A 58 -7.64 1.42 -9.76
C LEU A 58 -9.05 0.88 -10.02
N LEU A 59 -9.62 0.18 -9.05
CA LEU A 59 -10.98 -0.37 -9.16
C LEU A 59 -12.04 0.74 -9.22
N ASN A 60 -11.96 1.75 -8.35
CA ASN A 60 -12.94 2.83 -8.31
C ASN A 60 -12.91 3.72 -9.57
N ARG A 61 -11.80 3.75 -10.30
CA ARG A 61 -11.65 4.48 -11.58
C ARG A 61 -11.97 3.61 -12.80
N GLY A 62 -12.37 2.34 -12.59
CA GLY A 62 -12.73 1.45 -13.70
C GLY A 62 -11.57 1.11 -14.62
N TYR A 63 -10.34 1.00 -14.10
CA TYR A 63 -9.22 0.49 -14.91
C TYR A 63 -9.45 -0.96 -15.29
N ASP A 64 -9.18 -1.29 -16.54
CA ASP A 64 -9.16 -2.66 -17.02
C ASP A 64 -7.81 -3.30 -16.69
N LEU A 65 -7.83 -4.23 -15.74
CA LEU A 65 -6.63 -4.90 -15.24
C LEU A 65 -6.11 -5.97 -16.20
N CYS A 66 -6.89 -6.35 -17.22
CA CYS A 66 -6.48 -7.30 -18.24
C CYS A 66 -5.34 -6.78 -19.10
N GLY A 67 -5.19 -5.45 -19.23
CA GLY A 67 -4.10 -4.85 -20.02
C GLY A 67 -4.24 -5.05 -21.53
N ASN A 68 -5.43 -5.44 -22.01
CA ASN A 68 -5.69 -5.58 -23.44
C ASN A 68 -5.64 -4.19 -24.07
N THR A 69 -4.74 -4.01 -25.04
CA THR A 69 -4.87 -2.84 -25.90
C THR A 69 -6.11 -3.01 -26.79
N PRO A 70 -6.75 -1.94 -27.28
CA PRO A 70 -7.93 -2.05 -28.13
C PRO A 70 -7.76 -2.89 -29.42
N GLY A 71 -6.53 -3.33 -29.75
CA GLY A 71 -6.22 -4.19 -30.91
C GLY A 71 -6.09 -5.70 -30.61
N ASP A 72 -6.00 -6.12 -29.34
CA ASP A 72 -5.60 -7.50 -28.98
C ASP A 72 -6.78 -8.50 -28.88
N LEU A 73 -8.03 -8.04 -29.06
CA LEU A 73 -9.23 -8.88 -29.02
C LEU A 73 -9.26 -9.98 -30.11
N ALA A 74 -8.40 -9.89 -31.13
CA ALA A 74 -8.34 -10.83 -32.25
C ALA A 74 -7.40 -12.04 -32.04
N SER A 75 -6.55 -12.07 -31.00
CA SER A 75 -5.50 -13.09 -30.81
C SER A 75 -5.54 -13.79 -29.45
N SER A 76 -6.74 -14.05 -28.92
CA SER A 76 -6.95 -14.44 -27.51
C SER A 76 -6.62 -15.89 -27.13
N GLU A 77 -6.12 -16.76 -28.02
CA GLU A 77 -6.01 -18.20 -27.70
C GLU A 77 -4.62 -18.74 -27.38
N LEU A 78 -3.52 -17.97 -27.53
CA LEU A 78 -2.16 -18.55 -27.41
C LEU A 78 -1.14 -17.82 -26.53
N GLN A 79 -1.42 -16.66 -25.95
CA GLN A 79 -0.36 -15.89 -25.28
C GLN A 79 -0.31 -16.15 -23.77
N GLY A 80 0.54 -17.10 -23.36
CA GLY A 80 1.01 -17.23 -21.99
C GLY A 80 2.06 -16.18 -21.62
N CYS A 81 2.16 -15.89 -20.31
CA CYS A 81 3.30 -15.31 -19.57
C CYS A 81 4.05 -14.05 -20.07
N GLU A 82 3.67 -13.39 -21.17
CA GLU A 82 4.40 -12.21 -21.65
C GLU A 82 4.05 -10.94 -20.85
N LEU A 83 5.07 -10.09 -20.64
CA LEU A 83 4.99 -8.82 -19.93
C LEU A 83 3.81 -7.98 -20.46
N MET A 84 2.73 -7.96 -19.70
CA MET A 84 1.51 -7.28 -20.11
C MET A 84 1.60 -5.76 -19.91
N GLY A 85 0.95 -5.06 -20.83
CA GLY A 85 0.85 -3.61 -20.81
C GLY A 85 0.16 -3.06 -19.54
N PRO A 86 0.22 -1.73 -19.37
CA PRO A 86 -0.42 -1.03 -18.27
C PRO A 86 -1.95 -1.19 -18.29
N PRO A 87 -2.62 -1.18 -17.13
CA PRO A 87 -4.09 -1.10 -17.06
C PRO A 87 -4.60 0.17 -17.74
N ILE A 88 -5.63 0.01 -18.58
CA ILE A 88 -6.24 1.11 -19.35
C ILE A 88 -7.61 1.43 -18.76
N SER A 89 -7.95 2.71 -18.58
CA SER A 89 -9.27 3.12 -18.09
C SER A 89 -10.39 2.69 -19.05
N ARG A 90 -11.41 1.97 -18.58
CA ARG A 90 -12.57 1.55 -19.41
C ARG A 90 -13.37 2.73 -19.96
N GLU A 91 -13.39 3.83 -19.22
CA GLU A 91 -14.01 5.10 -19.63
C GLU A 91 -13.35 5.73 -20.88
N ALA A 92 -12.16 5.26 -21.27
CA ALA A 92 -11.49 5.64 -22.51
C ALA A 92 -12.18 5.12 -23.79
N GLN A 93 -13.23 4.31 -23.66
CA GLN A 93 -13.99 3.78 -24.81
C GLN A 93 -15.24 4.62 -25.15
N SER A 94 -15.69 5.55 -24.29
CA SER A 94 -16.88 6.38 -24.52
C SER A 94 -16.50 7.82 -24.89
N GLY A 95 -16.44 8.09 -26.20
CA GLY A 95 -15.87 9.25 -26.95
C GLY A 95 -15.70 10.63 -26.29
N ASP A 96 -16.60 11.10 -25.43
CA ASP A 96 -16.50 12.45 -24.82
C ASP A 96 -15.75 12.46 -23.48
N LEU A 97 -15.92 11.43 -22.64
CA LEU A 97 -15.18 11.32 -21.38
C LEU A 97 -13.71 10.95 -21.61
N VAL A 98 -13.40 10.30 -22.74
CA VAL A 98 -12.02 9.96 -23.16
C VAL A 98 -11.17 11.20 -23.27
N LYS A 99 -11.67 12.28 -23.88
CA LYS A 99 -10.90 13.52 -24.06
C LYS A 99 -10.59 14.18 -22.72
N LEU A 100 -11.55 14.18 -21.79
CA LEU A 100 -11.36 14.69 -20.43
C LEU A 100 -10.42 13.82 -19.59
N ALA A 101 -10.54 12.50 -19.68
CA ALA A 101 -9.64 11.55 -19.02
C ALA A 101 -8.22 11.60 -19.60
N ALA A 102 -8.09 11.74 -20.92
CA ALA A 102 -6.84 11.94 -21.63
C ALA A 102 -6.16 13.25 -21.25
N LEU A 103 -6.91 14.36 -21.19
CA LEU A 103 -6.42 15.65 -20.70
C LEU A 103 -5.91 15.58 -19.25
N ARG A 104 -6.54 14.74 -18.42
CA ARG A 104 -6.10 14.47 -17.04
C ARG A 104 -4.95 13.46 -16.96
N GLY A 105 -4.48 12.90 -18.07
CA GLY A 105 -3.44 11.88 -18.09
C GLY A 105 -3.86 10.57 -17.41
N ALA A 106 -5.16 10.27 -17.37
CA ALA A 106 -5.72 9.13 -16.63
C ALA A 106 -6.01 7.89 -17.50
N LEU A 107 -5.62 7.90 -18.78
CA LEU A 107 -5.82 6.76 -19.68
C LEU A 107 -5.06 5.52 -19.20
N GLU A 108 -3.84 5.73 -18.74
CA GLU A 108 -2.93 4.68 -18.30
C GLU A 108 -2.75 4.74 -16.77
N ALA A 109 -2.84 3.59 -16.10
CA ALA A 109 -2.58 3.54 -14.67
C ALA A 109 -1.07 3.69 -14.40
N LYS A 110 -0.69 4.66 -13.57
CA LYS A 110 0.69 4.77 -13.07
C LYS A 110 1.07 3.52 -12.25
N PRO A 111 2.28 2.95 -12.40
CA PRO A 111 2.72 1.82 -11.58
C PRO A 111 2.77 2.18 -10.09
N PHE A 112 2.62 1.16 -9.23
CA PHE A 112 2.70 1.33 -7.79
C PHE A 112 4.11 1.77 -7.35
N THR A 113 4.18 2.84 -6.58
CA THR A 113 5.42 3.33 -5.99
C THR A 113 5.25 3.43 -4.48
N PHE A 114 6.00 2.63 -3.73
CA PHE A 114 6.00 2.70 -2.28
C PHE A 114 6.66 3.99 -1.78
N LEU A 115 5.97 4.68 -0.88
CA LEU A 115 6.49 5.84 -0.17
C LEU A 115 6.86 5.44 1.26
N ASN A 116 8.16 5.38 1.57
CA ASN A 116 8.60 5.18 2.94
C ASN A 116 8.30 6.45 3.76
N LEU A 117 7.57 6.28 4.86
CA LEU A 117 7.19 7.36 5.78
C LEU A 117 8.09 7.37 7.02
N GLY A 118 8.99 6.39 7.11
CA GLY A 118 9.88 6.16 8.23
C GLY A 118 9.36 5.10 9.21
N LEU A 119 10.00 5.03 10.38
CA LEU A 119 9.80 4.01 11.40
C LEU A 119 9.54 4.67 12.75
N LEU A 120 8.60 4.11 13.53
CA LEU A 120 8.38 4.51 14.91
C LEU A 120 8.36 3.29 15.81
N ALA A 121 9.24 3.26 16.81
CA ALA A 121 9.39 2.14 17.73
C ALA A 121 9.43 2.63 19.18
N TYR A 122 8.58 2.05 20.03
CA TYR A 122 8.59 2.31 21.47
C TYR A 122 9.77 1.58 22.12
N LEU A 123 10.55 2.27 22.95
CA LEU A 123 11.76 1.73 23.58
C LEU A 123 11.56 1.32 25.05
N GLY A 124 10.40 1.65 25.65
CA GLY A 124 10.19 1.52 27.09
C GLY A 124 10.44 2.85 27.82
N GLY A 125 10.10 2.92 29.11
CA GLY A 125 10.41 4.08 29.95
C GLY A 125 9.73 5.41 29.57
N GLY A 126 8.85 5.43 28.56
CA GLY A 126 8.33 6.69 28.01
C GLY A 126 9.23 7.28 26.92
N GLU A 127 10.10 6.47 26.32
CA GLU A 127 10.95 6.84 25.20
C GLU A 127 10.52 6.09 23.94
N ALA A 128 10.66 6.75 22.79
CA ALA A 128 10.48 6.10 21.50
C ALA A 128 11.49 6.63 20.48
N LEU A 129 11.87 5.77 19.56
CA LEU A 129 12.60 6.12 18.36
C LEU A 129 11.60 6.52 17.28
N SER A 130 11.70 7.75 16.79
CA SER A 130 10.91 8.26 15.68
C SER A 130 11.84 8.69 14.55
N GLN A 131 11.76 7.96 13.44
CA GLN A 131 12.46 8.28 12.21
C GLN A 131 11.41 8.57 11.16
N VAL A 132 11.34 9.79 10.66
CA VAL A 132 10.44 10.18 9.57
C VAL A 132 11.25 10.30 8.29
N GLN A 133 10.83 9.60 7.26
CA GLN A 133 11.42 9.65 5.92
C GLN A 133 10.36 10.11 4.93
N VAL A 134 10.73 10.91 3.94
CA VAL A 134 9.85 11.25 2.82
C VAL A 134 10.68 11.19 1.54
N GLY A 135 10.40 10.20 0.70
CA GLY A 135 11.20 9.95 -0.50
C GLY A 135 12.62 9.52 -0.16
N GLU A 136 13.61 10.30 -0.60
CA GLU A 136 15.04 10.03 -0.38
C GLU A 136 15.61 10.77 0.83
N SER A 137 14.89 11.75 1.38
CA SER A 137 15.39 12.59 2.47
C SER A 137 14.86 12.15 3.84
N ARG A 138 15.76 12.05 4.82
CA ARG A 138 15.43 11.80 6.22
C ARG A 138 15.13 13.14 6.89
N LEU A 139 13.85 13.44 7.11
CA LEU A 139 13.42 14.74 7.62
C LEU A 139 13.62 14.88 9.12
N LEU A 140 13.29 13.84 9.90
CA LEU A 140 13.39 13.87 11.36
C LEU A 140 13.88 12.53 11.90
N ALA A 141 14.73 12.59 12.91
CA ALA A 141 15.40 11.45 13.50
C ALA A 141 15.60 11.72 14.99
N GLU A 142 14.55 11.57 15.78
CA GLU A 142 14.57 11.85 17.21
C GLU A 142 14.29 10.60 18.02
N ALA A 143 15.10 10.39 19.05
CA ALA A 143 14.94 9.35 20.05
C ALA A 143 14.74 10.01 21.42
N GLY A 144 13.80 9.49 22.21
CA GLY A 144 13.55 9.96 23.58
C GLY A 144 12.08 10.29 23.84
N SER A 145 11.83 11.18 24.81
CA SER A 145 10.49 11.55 25.25
C SER A 145 9.67 12.31 24.19
N THR A 146 10.33 13.16 23.37
CA THR A 146 9.67 13.85 22.24
C THR A 146 9.21 12.85 21.19
N GLY A 147 10.09 11.89 20.85
CA GLY A 147 9.77 10.76 19.98
C GLY A 147 8.61 9.91 20.52
N PHE A 148 8.49 9.75 21.84
CA PHE A 148 7.37 9.04 22.47
C PHE A 148 6.03 9.75 22.30
N LEU A 149 5.98 11.07 22.48
CA LEU A 149 4.77 11.86 22.24
C LEU A 149 4.36 11.83 20.76
N LEU A 150 5.34 11.92 19.86
CA LEU A 150 5.11 11.79 18.42
C LEU A 150 4.57 10.40 18.09
N TRP A 151 5.19 9.33 18.61
CA TRP A 151 4.73 7.95 18.44
C TRP A 151 3.27 7.79 18.86
N ARG A 152 2.90 8.26 20.07
CA ARG A 152 1.50 8.19 20.54
C ARG A 152 0.54 8.94 19.64
N SER A 153 0.93 10.14 19.19
CA SER A 153 0.10 10.97 18.33
C SER A 153 -0.18 10.29 16.99
N VAL A 154 0.85 9.75 16.34
CA VAL A 154 0.71 9.02 15.06
C VAL A 154 -0.16 7.79 15.20
N TYR A 155 0.02 6.99 16.26
CA TYR A 155 -0.75 5.76 16.47
C TYR A 155 -2.23 6.02 16.76
N VAL A 156 -2.57 7.12 17.45
CA VAL A 156 -3.96 7.53 17.64
C VAL A 156 -4.57 7.96 16.31
N VAL A 157 -3.91 8.84 15.55
CA VAL A 157 -4.45 9.33 14.27
C VAL A 157 -4.63 8.19 13.26
N LYS A 158 -3.73 7.20 13.25
CA LYS A 158 -3.80 6.04 12.35
C LYS A 158 -4.91 5.04 12.67
N GLN A 159 -5.57 5.12 13.82
CA GLN A 159 -6.72 4.25 14.08
C GLN A 159 -7.85 4.55 13.08
N VAL A 160 -8.51 3.49 12.60
CA VAL A 160 -9.54 3.55 11.56
C VAL A 160 -10.80 4.28 12.05
N SER A 161 -11.15 4.16 13.34
CA SER A 161 -12.41 4.66 13.90
C SER A 161 -12.21 5.65 15.04
N PRO A 162 -13.00 6.74 15.14
CA PRO A 162 -12.93 7.68 16.26
C PRO A 162 -13.21 6.99 17.60
N ARG A 163 -14.09 6.00 17.65
CA ARG A 163 -14.35 5.21 18.87
C ARG A 163 -13.07 4.56 19.37
N THR A 164 -12.33 3.91 18.49
CA THR A 164 -11.05 3.26 18.83
C THR A 164 -10.03 4.29 19.29
N ARG A 165 -9.98 5.48 18.68
CA ARG A 165 -9.10 6.58 19.12
C ARG A 165 -9.38 6.99 20.55
N PHE A 166 -10.65 7.25 20.89
CA PHE A 166 -11.03 7.62 22.25
C PHE A 166 -10.77 6.50 23.26
N LEU A 167 -11.05 5.24 22.89
CA LEU A 167 -10.76 4.09 23.75
C LEU A 167 -9.27 3.96 24.06
N VAL A 168 -8.39 4.13 23.07
CA VAL A 168 -6.93 4.11 23.27
C VAL A 168 -6.46 5.27 24.15
N LEU A 169 -6.98 6.48 23.92
CA LEU A 169 -6.65 7.64 24.74
C LEU A 169 -7.08 7.44 26.20
N PHE A 170 -8.30 6.93 26.41
CA PHE A 170 -8.83 6.65 27.74
C PHE A 170 -8.08 5.51 28.43
N ASP A 171 -7.74 4.43 27.73
CA ASP A 171 -6.91 3.35 28.25
C ASP A 171 -5.55 3.86 28.72
N TRP A 172 -4.92 4.73 27.94
CA TRP A 172 -3.67 5.34 28.35
C TRP A 172 -3.79 6.29 29.54
N LEU A 173 -4.93 6.98 29.69
CA LEU A 173 -5.21 7.81 30.85
C LEU A 173 -5.42 6.93 32.09
N LYS A 174 -6.24 5.88 31.98
CA LYS A 174 -6.49 4.90 33.03
C LYS A 174 -5.18 4.27 33.50
N THR A 175 -4.34 3.81 32.58
CA THR A 175 -3.05 3.19 32.92
C THR A 175 -2.06 4.15 33.57
N LYS A 176 -2.17 5.47 33.31
CA LYS A 176 -1.40 6.50 34.03
C LYS A 176 -1.89 6.77 35.44
N VAL A 177 -3.21 6.70 35.67
CA VAL A 177 -3.82 6.98 36.98
C VAL A 177 -3.81 5.75 37.90
N PHE A 178 -4.14 4.58 37.36
CA PHE A 178 -4.39 3.35 38.13
C PHE A 178 -3.34 2.25 37.90
N GLY A 179 -2.40 2.45 36.97
CA GLY A 179 -1.47 1.40 36.56
C GLY A 179 -2.09 0.43 35.55
N ARG A 180 -1.31 -0.59 35.14
CA ARG A 180 -1.78 -1.61 34.19
C ARG A 180 -2.54 -2.70 34.95
N ASP A 181 -3.71 -3.07 34.46
CA ASP A 181 -4.44 -4.24 34.96
C ASP A 181 -3.71 -5.51 34.47
N CYS A 182 -3.13 -6.29 35.38
CA CYS A 182 -2.38 -7.53 35.08
C CYS A 182 -3.11 -8.80 35.53
N THR A 183 -4.43 -8.74 35.75
CA THR A 183 -5.23 -9.90 36.12
C THR A 183 -5.27 -10.90 34.97
N SER A 184 -4.44 -11.95 35.09
CA SER A 184 -4.59 -13.17 34.30
C SER A 184 -5.56 -14.08 35.05
N TRP A 185 -6.60 -14.53 34.37
CA TRP A 185 -7.51 -15.59 34.83
C TRP A 185 -7.20 -16.86 34.06
#